data_AF-A0A1G9D3Y4-F1
#
_entry.id   AF-A0A1G9D3Y4-F1
#
_cell.length_a   1.000
_cell.length_b   1.000
_cell.length_c   1.000
_cell.angle_alpha   90.00
_cell.angle_beta   90.00
_cell.angle_gamma   90.00
#
_symmetry.space_group_name_H-M   'P 1'
#
loop_
_entity.id
_entity.type
_entity.pdbx_description
1 polymer ?
#
loop_
_entity_poly.entity_id
_entity_poly.type
_entity_poly.pdbx_seq_one_letter_code
_entity_poly.pdbx_strand_id
1 'polypeptide(L)'
;MSIDYETLRTKAKTVVMIPDYYRLEMEDNTPKGNEKYRSFIWEDPKKNDCKIEVELDLETGDLVRLDIDMEDKNTGNQDSSEEDAKAIADAFLMKHNPDHTAFTWVNIEKRQNFRFITYREEVGGLPLPDTGCEITLDNSLNVIGYRSEQKTAPRPKWPDSIVDAKNVRQQVLSNLQMKLTMVTLYPSMYEMEGTQPEYRLVYEAVPDRRLIDAITGVDHFGIEHYLMPPSHPIAPMERDNTSNLGGILTLEESEKGKKLLNPNDPSEELIKNIAAWEMLLGIDPKLYMVEKSKDDDERIKLLYKLKEEVDKEPKPEALSVDAYMKRKWGDSLRKLESSFIIQIEKSTG
;
A
#
# COMPACT_ATOMS: atom_id res chain seq x y z
N MET A 1 -7.54 19.42 25.31
CA MET A 1 -8.58 20.37 24.86
C MET A 1 -8.59 20.26 23.35
N SER A 2 -9.68 19.81 22.74
CA SER A 2 -9.76 19.68 21.27
C SER A 2 -9.63 21.07 20.66
N ILE A 3 -8.75 21.23 19.67
CA ILE A 3 -8.66 22.46 18.89
C ILE A 3 -9.96 22.64 18.11
N ASP A 4 -10.39 23.89 17.98
CA ASP A 4 -11.58 24.25 17.21
C ASP A 4 -11.36 24.05 15.69
N TYR A 5 -12.37 23.54 14.99
CA TYR A 5 -12.25 23.18 13.58
C TYR A 5 -12.07 24.40 12.67
N GLU A 6 -12.61 25.57 13.00
CA GLU A 6 -12.34 26.79 12.23
C GLU A 6 -10.88 27.24 12.38
N THR A 7 -10.28 26.98 13.55
CA THR A 7 -8.84 27.20 13.76
C THR A 7 -8.00 26.27 12.89
N LEU A 8 -8.33 24.97 12.82
CA LEU A 8 -7.65 24.02 11.94
C LEU A 8 -7.82 24.37 10.46
N ARG A 9 -9.03 24.75 10.04
CA ARG A 9 -9.31 25.19 8.67
C ARG A 9 -8.52 26.43 8.29
N THR A 10 -8.42 27.40 9.20
CA THR A 10 -7.62 28.61 8.98
C THR A 10 -6.14 28.26 8.89
N LYS A 11 -5.63 27.39 9.78
CA LYS A 11 -4.24 26.93 9.74
C LYS A 11 -3.93 26.23 8.42
N ALA A 12 -4.78 25.31 7.96
CA ALA A 12 -4.59 24.57 6.71
C ALA A 12 -4.47 25.50 5.49
N LYS A 13 -5.28 26.56 5.41
CA LYS A 13 -5.20 27.59 4.35
C LYS A 13 -3.93 28.45 4.39
N THR A 14 -3.20 28.44 5.50
CA THR A 14 -1.97 29.24 5.69
C THR A 14 -0.69 28.41 5.57
N VAL A 15 -0.79 27.08 5.49
CA VAL A 15 0.37 26.20 5.30
C VAL A 15 1.02 26.50 3.94
N VAL A 16 0.20 26.53 2.89
CA VAL A 16 0.60 26.89 1.53
C VAL A 16 -0.41 27.83 0.90
N MET A 17 0.01 28.53 -0.16
CA MET A 17 -0.86 29.39 -0.94
C MET A 17 -1.79 28.53 -1.80
N ILE A 18 -3.04 28.41 -1.38
CA ILE A 18 -4.08 27.71 -2.14
C ILE A 18 -4.63 28.67 -3.20
N PRO A 19 -4.58 28.33 -4.50
CA PRO A 19 -5.12 29.21 -5.54
C PRO A 19 -6.64 29.40 -5.43
N ASP A 20 -7.14 30.61 -5.66
CA ASP A 20 -8.57 30.95 -5.50
C ASP A 20 -9.53 30.10 -6.36
N TYR A 21 -9.03 29.52 -7.46
CA TYR A 21 -9.84 28.69 -8.34
C TYR A 21 -9.99 27.24 -7.85
N TYR A 22 -9.18 26.81 -6.88
CA TYR A 22 -9.32 25.50 -6.24
C TYR A 22 -10.57 25.49 -5.35
N ARG A 23 -11.24 24.35 -5.30
CA ARG A 23 -12.42 24.14 -4.45
C ARG A 23 -12.10 23.15 -3.36
N LEU A 24 -12.62 23.41 -2.16
CA LEU A 24 -12.55 22.44 -1.07
C LEU A 24 -13.52 21.30 -1.39
N GLU A 25 -12.98 20.10 -1.59
CA GLU A 25 -13.70 18.91 -2.03
C GLU A 25 -13.82 17.87 -0.90
N MET A 26 -12.93 17.93 0.11
CA MET A 26 -12.98 17.10 1.31
C MET A 26 -12.54 17.90 2.55
N GLU A 27 -13.25 17.72 3.66
CA GLU A 27 -12.89 18.18 4.98
C GLU A 27 -13.48 17.22 6.03
N ASP A 28 -12.63 16.41 6.65
CA ASP A 28 -13.12 15.40 7.60
C ASP A 28 -12.04 14.92 8.59
N ASN A 29 -12.48 14.20 9.62
CA ASN A 29 -11.60 13.53 10.57
C ASN A 29 -11.15 12.16 10.01
N THR A 30 -9.86 11.88 10.10
CA THR A 30 -9.23 10.67 9.55
C THR A 30 -8.24 10.04 10.56
N PRO A 31 -8.01 8.72 10.49
CA PRO A 31 -8.88 7.73 9.84
C PRO A 31 -10.22 7.60 10.59
N LYS A 32 -11.30 7.21 9.88
CA LYS A 32 -12.61 6.97 10.50
C LYS A 32 -12.53 5.85 11.55
N GLY A 33 -13.21 6.05 12.67
CA GLY A 33 -13.22 5.11 13.80
C GLY A 33 -11.99 5.20 14.74
N ASN A 34 -10.93 5.90 14.32
CA ASN A 34 -9.77 6.22 15.14
C ASN A 34 -9.23 7.60 14.74
N GLU A 35 -10.08 8.60 14.92
CA GLU A 35 -9.86 9.96 14.44
C GLU A 35 -8.63 10.57 15.14
N LYS A 36 -7.60 10.87 14.36
CA LYS A 36 -6.36 11.49 14.82
C LYS A 36 -6.05 12.79 14.10
N TYR A 37 -6.52 12.91 12.86
CA TYR A 37 -6.20 14.03 12.00
C TYR A 37 -7.47 14.68 11.46
N ARG A 38 -7.36 15.97 11.14
CA ARG A 38 -8.30 16.68 10.27
C ARG A 38 -7.64 16.82 8.90
N SER A 39 -8.22 16.16 7.91
CA SER A 39 -7.71 16.18 6.53
C SER A 39 -8.54 17.11 5.66
N PHE A 40 -7.88 17.87 4.80
CA PHE A 40 -8.47 18.83 3.87
C PHE A 40 -7.94 18.55 2.46
N ILE A 41 -8.82 18.47 1.47
CA ILE A 41 -8.44 18.30 0.07
C ILE A 41 -9.07 19.41 -0.77
N TRP A 42 -8.21 20.15 -1.46
CA TRP A 42 -8.60 21.11 -2.48
C TRP A 42 -8.23 20.61 -3.86
N GLU A 43 -9.08 20.85 -4.85
CA GLU A 43 -8.85 20.41 -6.23
C GLU A 43 -9.14 21.49 -7.25
N ASP A 44 -8.44 21.42 -8.38
CA ASP A 44 -8.79 22.22 -9.55
C ASP A 44 -10.04 21.65 -10.24
N PRO A 45 -11.16 22.40 -10.31
CA PRO A 45 -12.38 21.92 -10.96
C PRO A 45 -12.22 21.67 -12.46
N LYS A 46 -11.13 22.14 -13.09
CA LYS A 46 -10.82 21.92 -14.51
C LYS A 46 -9.83 20.77 -14.72
N LYS A 47 -9.09 20.35 -13.70
CA LYS A 47 -8.03 19.34 -13.80
C LYS A 47 -8.12 18.37 -12.64
N ASN A 48 -8.63 17.17 -12.92
CA ASN A 48 -8.89 16.16 -11.90
C ASN A 48 -7.63 15.64 -11.17
N ASP A 49 -6.46 15.78 -11.79
CA ASP A 49 -5.19 15.28 -11.25
C ASP A 49 -4.46 16.32 -10.39
N CYS A 50 -4.94 17.57 -10.36
CA CYS A 50 -4.34 18.63 -9.56
C CYS A 50 -5.05 18.76 -8.21
N LYS A 51 -4.35 18.46 -7.12
CA LYS A 51 -4.88 18.53 -5.76
C LYS A 51 -3.86 19.05 -4.76
N ILE A 52 -4.38 19.65 -3.69
CA ILE A 52 -3.62 20.04 -2.50
C ILE A 52 -4.29 19.34 -1.31
N GLU A 53 -3.53 18.50 -0.63
CA GLU A 53 -3.96 17.74 0.54
C GLU A 53 -3.16 18.22 1.75
N VAL A 54 -3.87 18.55 2.82
CA VAL A 54 -3.29 18.99 4.10
C VAL A 54 -3.91 18.17 5.22
N GLU A 55 -3.08 17.56 6.05
CA GLU A 55 -3.52 16.83 7.25
C GLU A 55 -2.90 17.47 8.49
N LEU A 56 -3.75 17.79 9.46
CA LEU A 56 -3.36 18.38 10.74
C LEU A 56 -3.72 17.45 11.90
N ASP A 57 -2.87 17.38 12.92
CA ASP A 57 -3.15 16.66 14.15
C ASP A 57 -4.35 17.27 14.90
N LEU A 58 -5.30 16.45 15.35
CA LEU A 58 -6.51 16.93 16.04
C LEU A 58 -6.21 17.46 17.46
N GLU A 59 -5.18 16.94 18.11
CA GLU A 59 -4.83 17.30 19.48
C GLU A 59 -3.92 18.53 19.53
N THR A 60 -2.86 18.55 18.69
CA THR A 60 -1.85 19.62 18.69
C THR A 60 -2.08 20.65 17.59
N GLY A 61 -2.80 20.28 16.53
CA GLY A 61 -3.01 21.11 15.35
C GLY A 61 -1.80 21.15 14.43
N ASP A 62 -0.74 20.40 14.71
CA ASP A 62 0.49 20.43 13.94
C ASP A 62 0.30 19.84 12.55
N LEU A 63 1.13 20.28 11.60
CA LEU A 63 1.11 19.73 10.26
C LEU A 63 1.64 18.30 10.32
N VAL A 64 0.86 17.34 9.86
CA VAL A 64 1.25 15.94 9.77
C VAL A 64 1.62 15.60 8.33
N ARG A 65 0.82 16.08 7.37
CA ARG A 65 1.04 15.83 5.95
C ARG A 65 0.68 17.02 5.09
N LEU A 66 1.48 17.24 4.06
CA LEU A 66 1.19 18.09 2.91
C LEU A 66 1.49 17.29 1.65
N ASP A 67 0.59 17.33 0.69
CA ASP A 67 0.78 16.71 -0.62
C ASP A 67 0.20 17.64 -1.69
N ILE A 68 1.03 18.07 -2.63
CA ILE A 68 0.66 18.99 -3.70
C ILE A 68 0.94 18.31 -5.03
N ASP A 69 -0.13 17.83 -5.65
CA ASP A 69 -0.10 17.38 -7.03
C ASP A 69 -0.47 18.58 -7.90
N MET A 70 0.52 19.16 -8.58
CA MET A 70 0.29 20.14 -9.63
C MET A 70 0.74 19.57 -10.97
N GLU A 71 0.06 19.97 -12.04
CA GLU A 71 0.45 19.62 -13.39
C GLU A 71 1.94 19.93 -13.60
N ASP A 72 2.68 18.96 -14.14
CA ASP A 72 4.13 19.03 -14.35
C ASP A 72 4.53 20.37 -14.95
N LYS A 73 4.99 21.30 -14.11
CA LYS A 73 5.76 22.45 -14.56
C LYS A 73 7.18 21.98 -14.81
N ASN A 74 7.35 21.08 -15.78
CA ASN A 74 8.61 20.63 -16.35
C ASN A 74 9.32 21.74 -17.15
N THR A 75 9.26 22.98 -16.68
CA THR A 75 9.81 24.15 -17.35
C THR A 75 10.68 24.93 -16.37
N GLY A 76 11.83 24.34 -16.07
CA GLY A 76 12.88 25.01 -15.31
C GLY A 76 13.97 24.05 -14.90
N ASN A 77 14.98 23.85 -15.77
CA ASN A 77 16.29 23.38 -15.32
C ASN A 77 16.92 24.54 -14.55
N GLN A 78 16.50 24.71 -13.29
CA GLN A 78 17.20 25.58 -12.37
C GLN A 78 18.10 24.68 -11.54
N ASP A 79 19.41 24.72 -11.84
CA ASP A 79 20.42 24.12 -10.98
C ASP A 79 20.49 24.93 -9.68
N SER A 80 19.54 24.67 -8.79
CA SER A 80 19.56 25.16 -7.42
C SER A 80 20.66 24.44 -6.63
N SER A 81 21.33 25.13 -5.71
CA SER A 81 22.32 24.48 -4.84
C SER A 81 21.63 23.56 -3.82
N GLU A 82 22.33 22.55 -3.30
CA GLU A 82 21.80 21.73 -2.20
C GLU A 82 21.62 22.58 -0.93
N GLU A 83 22.47 23.59 -0.75
CA GLU A 83 22.41 24.56 0.34
C GLU A 83 21.12 25.39 0.30
N ASP A 84 20.69 25.86 -0.87
CA ASP A 84 19.42 26.61 -1.02
C ASP A 84 18.21 25.73 -0.70
N ALA A 85 18.21 24.49 -1.20
CA ALA A 85 17.16 23.51 -0.93
C ALA A 85 17.07 23.22 0.58
N LYS A 86 18.22 23.02 1.23
CA LYS A 86 18.29 22.82 2.67
C LYS A 86 17.80 24.04 3.44
N ALA A 87 18.19 25.25 3.03
CA ALA A 87 17.76 26.47 3.72
C ALA A 87 16.24 26.67 3.67
N ILE A 88 15.60 26.36 2.54
CA ILE A 88 14.14 26.40 2.40
C ILE A 88 13.47 25.33 3.25
N ALA A 89 14.00 24.10 3.23
CA ALA A 89 13.49 23.01 4.04
C ALA A 89 13.63 23.30 5.55
N ASP A 90 14.78 23.83 6.00
CA ASP A 90 15.02 24.24 7.39
C ASP A 90 14.03 25.33 7.83
N ALA A 91 13.79 26.34 6.98
CA ALA A 91 12.83 27.40 7.27
C ALA A 91 11.39 26.88 7.37
N PHE A 92 11.01 25.93 6.50
CA PHE A 92 9.71 25.28 6.57
C PHE A 92 9.58 24.43 7.84
N LEU A 93 10.63 23.67 8.18
CA LEU A 93 10.69 22.84 9.36
C LEU A 93 10.54 23.66 10.65
N MET A 94 11.28 24.77 10.79
CA MET A 94 11.19 25.68 11.94
C MET A 94 9.79 26.26 12.14
N LYS A 95 9.03 26.45 11.06
CA LYS A 95 7.69 27.02 11.11
C LYS A 95 6.62 25.99 11.50
N HIS A 96 6.79 24.74 11.07
CA HIS A 96 5.72 23.73 11.10
C HIS A 96 5.97 22.56 12.06
N ASN A 97 7.20 22.39 12.57
CA ASN A 97 7.54 21.33 13.52
C ASN A 97 8.19 21.92 14.79
N PRO A 98 7.50 21.92 15.94
CA PRO A 98 8.05 22.41 17.21
C PRO A 98 9.33 21.69 17.65
N ASP A 99 9.41 20.39 17.39
CA ASP A 99 10.48 19.51 17.87
C ASP A 99 11.69 19.41 16.93
N HIS A 100 11.76 20.29 15.92
CA HIS A 100 12.82 20.34 14.91
C HIS A 100 14.27 20.28 15.45
N THR A 101 14.53 20.76 16.67
CA THR A 101 15.86 20.72 17.29
C THR A 101 16.33 19.30 17.65
N ALA A 102 15.41 18.34 17.73
CA ALA A 102 15.74 16.94 18.03
C ALA A 102 16.35 16.21 16.81
N PHE A 103 16.20 16.77 15.60
CA PHE A 103 16.64 16.15 14.36
C PHE A 103 18.08 16.55 14.05
N THR A 104 19.02 15.67 14.35
CA THR A 104 20.46 15.90 14.11
C THR A 104 20.94 15.27 12.81
N TRP A 105 20.21 14.28 12.29
CA TRP A 105 20.54 13.63 11.04
C TRP A 105 19.74 14.24 9.89
N VAL A 106 20.44 14.60 8.80
CA VAL A 106 19.85 15.19 7.60
C VAL A 106 20.40 14.48 6.37
N ASN A 107 19.52 14.10 5.46
CA ASN A 107 19.87 13.53 4.16
C ASN A 107 19.12 14.24 3.05
N ILE A 108 19.84 14.52 1.95
CA ILE A 108 19.29 15.19 0.78
C ILE A 108 19.46 14.26 -0.40
N GLU A 109 18.33 13.85 -0.99
CA GLU A 109 18.31 13.01 -2.18
C GLU A 109 17.69 13.77 -3.34
N LYS A 110 18.36 13.77 -4.49
CA LYS A 110 17.79 14.22 -5.76
C LYS A 110 17.29 13.01 -6.53
N ARG A 111 15.98 12.94 -6.79
CA ARG A 111 15.39 11.92 -7.66
C ARG A 111 14.58 12.61 -8.74
N GLN A 112 14.97 12.38 -10.01
CA GLN A 112 14.36 13.05 -11.16
C GLN A 112 14.33 14.58 -10.97
N ASN A 113 13.13 15.16 -10.86
CA ASN A 113 12.84 16.58 -10.73
C ASN A 113 12.47 17.01 -9.30
N PHE A 114 12.74 16.14 -8.32
CA PHE A 114 12.39 16.37 -6.93
C PHE A 114 13.62 16.26 -6.05
N ARG A 115 13.61 17.05 -4.98
CA ARG A 115 14.56 16.94 -3.88
C ARG A 115 13.81 16.50 -2.63
N PHE A 116 14.29 15.43 -2.03
CA PHE A 116 13.78 14.88 -0.79
C PHE A 116 14.78 15.22 0.30
N ILE A 117 14.33 15.98 1.30
CA ILE A 117 15.13 16.31 2.47
C ILE A 117 14.52 15.59 3.66
N THR A 118 15.25 14.63 4.21
CA THR A 118 14.82 13.82 5.34
C THR A 118 15.55 14.27 6.60
N TYR A 119 14.81 14.61 7.64
CA TYR A 119 15.30 14.94 8.98
C TYR A 119 14.91 13.81 9.92
N ARG A 120 15.86 13.28 10.70
CA ARG A 120 15.58 12.23 11.70
C ARG A 120 16.29 12.49 13.03
N GLU A 121 15.75 11.94 14.11
CA GLU A 121 16.52 11.77 15.35
C GLU A 121 17.70 10.82 15.07
N GLU A 122 18.78 10.95 15.83
CA GLU A 122 19.97 10.11 15.68
C GLU A 122 20.26 9.33 16.96
N VAL A 123 20.69 8.08 16.84
CA VAL A 123 21.25 7.30 17.95
C VAL A 123 22.55 6.68 17.49
N GLY A 124 23.67 7.07 18.12
CA GLY A 124 24.98 6.51 17.82
C GLY A 124 25.47 6.76 16.39
N GLY A 125 25.16 7.93 15.79
CA GLY A 125 25.52 8.22 14.40
C GLY A 125 24.54 7.71 13.36
N LEU A 126 23.50 6.96 13.76
CA LEU A 126 22.54 6.35 12.84
C LEU A 126 21.18 7.02 12.91
N PRO A 127 20.49 7.21 11.76
CA PRO A 127 19.14 7.73 11.74
C PRO A 127 18.19 6.74 12.42
N LEU A 128 17.35 7.24 13.32
CA LEU A 128 16.31 6.45 13.97
C LEU A 128 15.06 6.41 13.05
N PRO A 129 14.63 5.22 12.58
CA PRO A 129 13.42 5.08 11.77
C PRO A 129 12.19 5.61 12.50
N ASP A 130 11.14 5.96 11.74
CA ASP A 130 9.86 6.44 12.26
C ASP A 130 9.98 7.68 13.16
N THR A 131 11.06 8.44 13.02
CA THR A 131 11.24 9.74 13.67
C THR A 131 11.51 10.84 12.64
N GLY A 132 11.17 12.07 13.02
CA GLY A 132 11.45 13.26 12.24
C GLY A 132 10.42 13.52 11.15
N CYS A 133 10.89 13.98 9.99
CA CYS A 133 10.02 14.32 8.88
C CYS A 133 10.75 14.30 7.54
N GLU A 134 9.99 14.25 6.47
CA GLU A 134 10.46 14.40 5.10
C GLU A 134 9.80 15.63 4.46
N ILE A 135 10.62 16.43 3.77
CA ILE A 135 10.19 17.58 2.97
C ILE A 135 10.54 17.29 1.51
N THR A 136 9.56 17.45 0.62
CA THR A 136 9.75 17.30 -0.82
C THR A 136 9.66 18.66 -1.48
N LEU A 137 10.69 19.00 -2.25
CA LEU A 137 10.76 20.21 -3.06
C LEU A 137 10.70 19.86 -4.54
N ASP A 138 10.02 20.71 -5.31
CA ASP A 138 10.10 20.68 -6.78
C ASP A 138 11.42 21.29 -7.30
N ASN A 139 11.62 21.26 -8.61
CA ASN A 139 12.79 21.87 -9.27
C ASN A 139 12.93 23.39 -9.03
N SER A 140 11.83 24.07 -8.73
CA SER A 140 11.78 25.50 -8.40
C SER A 140 11.94 25.77 -6.89
N LEU A 141 12.25 24.73 -6.10
CA LEU A 141 12.36 24.76 -4.65
C LEU A 141 11.06 25.14 -3.92
N ASN A 142 9.90 24.95 -4.54
CA ASN A 142 8.64 25.05 -3.82
C ASN A 142 8.43 23.79 -2.98
N VAL A 143 7.95 23.96 -1.74
CA VAL A 143 7.54 22.84 -0.89
C VAL A 143 6.24 22.27 -1.46
N ILE A 144 6.33 21.06 -2.00
CA ILE A 144 5.19 20.32 -2.56
C ILE A 144 4.77 19.14 -1.69
N GLY A 145 5.66 18.68 -0.81
CA GLY A 145 5.39 17.56 0.08
C GLY A 145 5.95 17.79 1.47
N TYR A 146 5.20 17.35 2.48
CA TYR A 146 5.66 17.25 3.85
C TYR A 146 5.06 16.00 4.47
N ARG A 147 5.86 15.27 5.24
CA ARG A 147 5.39 14.15 6.05
C ARG A 147 6.11 14.16 7.38
N SER A 148 5.37 14.33 8.47
CA SER A 148 5.87 14.09 9.81
C SER A 148 5.74 12.60 10.13
N GLU A 149 6.82 12.03 10.63
CA GLU A 149 6.83 10.65 11.12
C GLU A 149 6.35 10.65 12.57
N GLN A 150 5.58 9.63 12.94
CA GLN A 150 5.13 9.47 14.31
C GLN A 150 5.97 8.41 15.01
N LYS A 151 6.57 8.81 16.14
CA LYS A 151 7.36 7.92 16.97
C LYS A 151 6.50 6.77 17.49
N THR A 152 6.74 5.58 16.97
CA THR A 152 6.02 4.35 17.34
C THR A 152 6.67 3.63 18.53
N ALA A 153 7.96 3.89 18.79
CA ALA A 153 8.77 3.17 19.77
C ALA A 153 9.64 4.10 20.64
N PRO A 154 9.97 3.70 21.87
CA PRO A 154 10.90 4.43 22.71
C PRO A 154 12.29 4.46 22.06
N ARG A 155 13.06 5.53 22.37
CA ARG A 155 14.42 5.67 21.87
C ARG A 155 15.30 4.52 22.36
N PRO A 156 16.00 3.79 21.48
CA PRO A 156 16.85 2.68 21.88
C PRO A 156 18.08 3.19 22.64
N LYS A 157 18.59 2.37 23.55
CA LYS A 157 19.92 2.57 24.14
C LYS A 157 20.96 1.98 23.21
N TRP A 158 22.06 2.70 23.02
CA TRP A 158 23.19 2.15 22.29
C TRP A 158 23.83 1.02 23.12
N PRO A 159 24.12 -0.15 22.53
CA PRO A 159 24.72 -1.26 23.25
C PRO A 159 26.20 -0.99 23.57
N ASP A 160 26.70 -1.58 24.66
CA ASP A 160 28.10 -1.44 25.07
C ASP A 160 29.08 -2.12 24.10
N SER A 161 28.62 -3.15 23.39
CA SER A 161 29.40 -3.90 22.40
C SER A 161 28.49 -4.41 21.29
N ILE A 162 29.04 -4.47 20.08
CA ILE A 162 28.42 -5.08 18.91
C ILE A 162 29.38 -6.09 18.27
N VAL A 163 28.84 -7.04 17.53
CA VAL A 163 29.61 -8.03 16.76
C VAL A 163 30.30 -7.34 15.59
N ASP A 164 31.55 -7.72 15.32
CA ASP A 164 32.29 -7.20 14.18
C ASP A 164 31.64 -7.58 12.84
N ALA A 165 31.49 -6.59 11.96
CA ALA A 165 30.81 -6.77 10.67
C ALA A 165 31.48 -7.82 9.77
N LYS A 166 32.79 -8.08 9.89
CA LYS A 166 33.46 -9.12 9.10
C LYS A 166 33.04 -10.51 9.56
N ASN A 167 32.86 -10.71 10.86
CA ASN A 167 32.38 -11.98 11.41
C ASN A 167 30.95 -12.27 10.93
N VAL A 168 30.08 -11.26 11.00
CA VAL A 168 28.70 -11.34 10.48
C VAL A 168 28.72 -11.69 8.99
N ARG A 169 29.53 -10.99 8.19
CA ARG A 169 29.67 -11.25 6.75
C ARG A 169 30.13 -12.68 6.47
N GLN A 170 31.10 -13.19 7.22
CA GLN A 170 31.62 -14.55 7.03
C GLN A 170 30.55 -15.61 7.31
N GLN A 171 29.75 -15.41 8.35
CA GLN A 171 28.62 -16.28 8.70
C GLN A 171 27.51 -16.25 7.64
N VAL A 172 27.21 -15.07 7.07
CA VAL A 172 26.25 -14.96 5.95
C VAL A 172 26.76 -15.75 4.75
N LEU A 173 28.01 -15.55 4.36
CA LEU A 173 28.60 -16.23 3.20
C LEU A 173 28.70 -17.75 3.39
N SER A 174 28.98 -18.25 4.60
CA SER A 174 29.05 -19.70 4.86
C SER A 174 27.69 -20.39 4.71
N ASN A 175 26.60 -19.65 4.88
CA ASN A 175 25.22 -20.15 4.86
C ASN A 175 24.42 -19.60 3.67
N LEU A 176 25.09 -18.98 2.69
CA LEU A 176 24.45 -18.43 1.50
C LEU A 176 24.15 -19.56 0.53
N GLN A 177 22.88 -19.68 0.14
CA GLN A 177 22.47 -20.64 -0.88
C GLN A 177 22.28 -19.90 -2.22
N MET A 178 22.68 -20.54 -3.31
CA MET A 178 22.45 -20.03 -4.66
C MET A 178 21.43 -20.92 -5.35
N LYS A 179 20.33 -20.32 -5.80
CA LYS A 179 19.25 -21.01 -6.52
C LYS A 179 19.31 -20.63 -8.00
N LEU A 180 19.29 -21.62 -8.88
CA LEU A 180 19.19 -21.40 -10.31
C LEU A 180 17.74 -21.05 -10.67
N THR A 181 17.52 -19.86 -11.22
CA THR A 181 16.18 -19.30 -11.54
C THR A 181 16.17 -18.69 -12.95
N MET A 182 15.04 -18.77 -13.66
CA MET A 182 14.80 -17.99 -14.87
C MET A 182 14.10 -16.68 -14.49
N VAL A 183 14.68 -15.54 -14.82
CA VAL A 183 14.13 -14.21 -14.52
C VAL A 183 13.86 -13.42 -15.79
N THR A 184 12.93 -12.47 -15.71
CA THR A 184 12.72 -11.46 -16.74
C THR A 184 13.49 -10.20 -16.36
N LEU A 185 14.42 -9.77 -17.21
CA LEU A 185 15.13 -8.52 -17.06
C LEU A 185 14.45 -7.45 -17.92
N TYR A 186 14.00 -6.38 -17.29
CA TYR A 186 13.40 -5.23 -17.96
C TYR A 186 14.45 -4.13 -18.17
N PRO A 187 14.61 -3.59 -19.40
CA PRO A 187 15.53 -2.48 -19.66
C PRO A 187 15.22 -1.20 -18.87
N SER A 188 13.99 -1.07 -18.35
CA SER A 188 13.61 0.03 -17.46
C SER A 188 14.14 -0.11 -16.03
N MET A 189 14.58 -1.29 -15.62
CA MET A 189 15.05 -1.60 -14.26
C MET A 189 16.54 -1.95 -14.21
N TYR A 190 17.10 -2.45 -15.31
CA TYR A 190 18.47 -2.94 -15.36
C TYR A 190 19.26 -2.27 -16.47
N GLU A 191 20.55 -2.03 -16.24
CA GLU A 191 21.50 -1.64 -17.27
C GLU A 191 21.75 -2.82 -18.22
N MET A 192 21.06 -2.82 -19.36
CA MET A 192 21.18 -3.87 -20.38
C MET A 192 21.12 -3.30 -21.80
N GLU A 193 21.79 -3.96 -22.73
CA GLU A 193 21.74 -3.61 -24.16
C GLU A 193 20.39 -4.07 -24.75
N GLY A 194 19.58 -3.14 -25.23
CA GLY A 194 18.30 -3.44 -25.87
C GLY A 194 17.12 -2.65 -25.29
N THR A 195 15.97 -2.74 -25.96
CA THR A 195 14.74 -2.02 -25.55
C THR A 195 13.60 -2.97 -25.17
N GLN A 196 13.83 -4.28 -25.22
CA GLN A 196 12.83 -5.30 -24.92
C GLN A 196 13.21 -6.11 -23.68
N PRO A 197 12.22 -6.63 -22.92
CA PRO A 197 12.49 -7.55 -21.82
C PRO A 197 13.12 -8.85 -22.32
N GLU A 198 14.08 -9.38 -21.55
CA GLU A 198 14.77 -10.64 -21.87
C GLU A 198 14.63 -11.64 -20.73
N TYR A 199 14.47 -12.92 -21.07
CA TYR A 199 14.56 -14.00 -20.08
C TYR A 199 16.02 -14.44 -19.93
N ARG A 200 16.51 -14.52 -18.68
CA ARG A 200 17.86 -15.01 -18.40
C ARG A 200 17.86 -16.04 -17.28
N LEU A 201 18.70 -17.05 -17.46
CA LEU A 201 19.01 -18.03 -16.42
C LEU A 201 20.09 -17.45 -15.51
N VAL A 202 19.77 -17.27 -14.23
CA VAL A 202 20.63 -16.62 -13.23
C VAL A 202 20.74 -17.46 -11.97
N TYR A 203 21.77 -17.19 -11.15
CA TYR A 203 21.83 -17.66 -9.78
C TYR A 203 21.37 -16.55 -8.84
N GLU A 204 20.32 -16.79 -8.07
CA GLU A 204 19.82 -15.87 -7.04
C GLU A 204 20.29 -16.32 -5.67
N ALA A 205 20.69 -15.35 -4.83
CA ALA A 205 20.98 -15.58 -3.43
C ALA A 205 19.68 -15.87 -2.66
N VAL A 206 19.68 -16.93 -1.86
CA VAL A 206 18.56 -17.28 -0.99
C VAL A 206 19.04 -17.33 0.46
N PRO A 207 18.50 -16.48 1.35
CA PRO A 207 17.63 -15.34 1.06
C PRO A 207 18.45 -14.16 0.49
N ASP A 208 17.78 -13.27 -0.22
CA ASP A 208 18.34 -12.05 -0.79
C ASP A 208 18.56 -10.94 0.26
N ARG A 209 17.82 -11.00 1.38
CA ARG A 209 17.94 -10.09 2.52
C ARG A 209 17.92 -10.88 3.84
N ARG A 210 18.71 -10.43 4.82
CA ARG A 210 18.70 -10.91 6.21
C ARG A 210 18.78 -9.75 7.19
N LEU A 211 18.21 -9.94 8.38
CA LEU A 211 18.29 -8.97 9.49
C LEU A 211 19.05 -9.62 10.65
N ILE A 212 20.33 -9.30 10.77
CA ILE A 212 21.21 -9.88 11.80
C ILE A 212 21.31 -8.91 12.97
N ASP A 213 21.03 -9.40 14.17
CA ASP A 213 21.14 -8.66 15.41
C ASP A 213 22.61 -8.25 15.64
N ALA A 214 22.85 -6.95 15.80
CA ALA A 214 24.20 -6.43 15.95
C ALA A 214 24.85 -6.76 17.31
N ILE A 215 24.08 -7.10 18.34
CA ILE A 215 24.57 -7.46 19.68
C ILE A 215 24.92 -8.94 19.73
N THR A 216 24.07 -9.81 19.17
CA THR A 216 24.21 -11.27 19.27
C THR A 216 24.85 -11.92 18.04
N GLY A 217 24.79 -11.27 16.87
CA GLY A 217 25.23 -11.84 15.59
C GLY A 217 24.28 -12.92 15.05
N VAL A 218 23.09 -13.07 15.64
CA VAL A 218 22.09 -14.06 15.25
C VAL A 218 21.09 -13.44 14.27
N ASP A 219 20.64 -14.22 13.30
CA ASP A 219 19.56 -13.81 12.40
C ASP A 219 18.25 -13.68 13.21
N HIS A 220 17.57 -12.54 13.09
CA HIS A 220 16.29 -12.31 13.76
C HIS A 220 15.21 -13.29 13.31
N PHE A 221 15.33 -13.83 12.11
CA PHE A 221 14.37 -14.77 11.54
C PHE A 221 15.07 -16.03 11.03
N GLY A 222 14.38 -17.16 11.08
CA GLY A 222 14.86 -18.38 10.41
C GLY A 222 14.69 -18.28 8.90
N ILE A 223 15.33 -19.22 8.17
CA ILE A 223 15.31 -19.24 6.70
C ILE A 223 13.87 -19.30 6.15
N GLU A 224 12.97 -19.94 6.88
CA GLU A 224 11.55 -20.09 6.55
C GLU A 224 10.81 -18.75 6.46
N HIS A 225 11.25 -17.71 7.17
CA HIS A 225 10.65 -16.38 7.07
C HIS A 225 10.92 -15.72 5.71
N TYR A 226 12.06 -16.06 5.10
CA TYR A 226 12.52 -15.46 3.86
C TYR A 226 12.15 -16.29 2.62
N LEU A 227 11.64 -17.51 2.82
CA LEU A 227 11.19 -18.37 1.73
C LEU A 227 9.71 -18.12 1.48
N MET A 228 9.33 -17.96 0.22
CA MET A 228 7.92 -18.08 -0.14
C MET A 228 7.41 -19.47 0.25
N PRO A 229 6.17 -19.57 0.75
CA PRO A 229 5.57 -20.87 1.02
C PRO A 229 5.56 -21.71 -0.27
N PRO A 230 5.72 -23.05 -0.17
CA PRO A 230 5.64 -23.92 -1.32
C PRO A 230 4.31 -23.69 -2.06
N SER A 231 4.39 -23.30 -3.33
CA SER A 231 3.22 -23.35 -4.20
C SER A 231 3.07 -24.79 -4.70
N HIS A 232 1.95 -25.40 -4.37
CA HIS A 232 1.59 -26.69 -4.95
C HIS A 232 0.76 -26.40 -6.20
N PRO A 233 1.11 -26.98 -7.38
CA PRO A 233 0.15 -27.02 -8.46
C PRO A 233 -1.10 -27.71 -7.93
N ILE A 234 -2.27 -27.15 -8.21
CA ILE A 234 -3.53 -27.82 -7.91
C ILE A 234 -3.49 -29.12 -8.72
N ALA A 235 -3.38 -30.25 -8.01
CA ALA A 235 -3.33 -31.54 -8.66
C ALA A 235 -4.63 -31.70 -9.46
N PRO A 236 -4.55 -32.01 -10.78
CA PRO A 236 -5.72 -32.51 -11.48
C PRO A 236 -6.18 -33.76 -10.73
N MET A 237 -7.42 -33.77 -10.25
CA MET A 237 -7.92 -34.86 -9.40
C MET A 237 -7.72 -36.20 -10.13
N GLU A 238 -6.86 -37.07 -9.58
CA GLU A 238 -6.65 -38.40 -10.14
C GLU A 238 -7.97 -39.16 -10.04
N ARG A 239 -8.46 -39.65 -11.18
CA ARG A 239 -9.60 -40.55 -11.23
C ARG A 239 -9.19 -41.86 -10.59
N ASP A 240 -9.46 -42.02 -9.30
CA ASP A 240 -9.37 -43.34 -8.70
C ASP A 240 -10.47 -44.23 -9.26
N ASN A 241 -10.05 -45.08 -10.20
CA ASN A 241 -10.75 -46.30 -10.61
C ASN A 241 -10.67 -47.34 -9.48
N THR A 242 -11.17 -47.02 -8.30
CA THR A 242 -11.50 -48.05 -7.30
C THR A 242 -12.87 -47.77 -6.70
N SER A 243 -13.78 -48.66 -7.08
CA SER A 243 -15.09 -48.85 -6.49
C SER A 243 -15.06 -48.86 -4.96
N ASN A 244 -16.05 -48.18 -4.36
CA ASN A 244 -16.56 -48.34 -2.99
C ASN A 244 -15.97 -47.44 -1.90
N LEU A 245 -16.32 -46.15 -1.91
CA LEU A 245 -17.01 -45.51 -0.77
C LEU A 245 -17.57 -44.14 -1.19
N GLY A 246 -18.61 -44.14 -2.03
CA GLY A 246 -19.34 -42.93 -2.41
C GLY A 246 -20.17 -42.39 -1.24
N GLY A 247 -19.64 -41.39 -0.53
CA GLY A 247 -20.44 -40.49 0.29
C GLY A 247 -21.35 -39.66 -0.61
N ILE A 248 -22.61 -40.07 -0.69
CA ILE A 248 -23.67 -39.42 -1.48
C ILE A 248 -24.04 -38.09 -0.80
N LEU A 249 -23.79 -36.97 -1.47
CA LEU A 249 -24.42 -35.68 -1.16
C LEU A 249 -25.70 -35.55 -1.99
N THR A 250 -26.85 -35.86 -1.38
CA THR A 250 -28.18 -35.58 -1.95
C THR A 250 -28.64 -34.21 -1.48
N LEU A 251 -28.69 -33.23 -2.39
CA LEU A 251 -29.59 -32.08 -2.29
C LEU A 251 -30.91 -32.50 -2.93
N GLU A 252 -31.98 -32.56 -2.12
CA GLU A 252 -33.35 -32.66 -2.63
C GLU A 252 -33.80 -31.27 -3.08
N GLU A 253 -34.18 -31.11 -4.36
CA GLU A 253 -35.46 -30.49 -4.73
C GLU A 253 -35.85 -30.68 -6.22
N SER A 254 -37.13 -31.01 -6.39
CA SER A 254 -38.06 -30.92 -7.53
C SER A 254 -37.62 -31.21 -8.97
N GLU A 255 -38.10 -32.37 -9.45
CA GLU A 255 -38.66 -32.66 -10.78
C GLU A 255 -38.25 -31.78 -11.99
N LYS A 256 -37.04 -32.03 -12.51
CA LYS A 256 -36.77 -32.24 -13.95
C LYS A 256 -35.30 -32.60 -14.15
N GLY A 257 -35.03 -33.87 -14.46
CA GLY A 257 -33.77 -34.35 -15.04
C GLY A 257 -32.53 -34.21 -14.16
N LYS A 258 -32.17 -35.27 -13.42
CA LYS A 258 -30.87 -35.39 -12.74
C LYS A 258 -29.73 -35.39 -13.76
N LYS A 259 -28.95 -34.31 -13.80
CA LYS A 259 -27.59 -34.31 -14.40
C LYS A 259 -26.60 -34.10 -13.27
N LEU A 260 -25.75 -35.09 -13.05
CA LEU A 260 -24.70 -35.09 -12.04
C LEU A 260 -23.64 -34.07 -12.46
N LEU A 261 -23.45 -32.98 -11.71
CA LEU A 261 -22.38 -32.02 -11.96
C LEU A 261 -21.09 -32.57 -11.34
N ASN A 262 -20.10 -32.84 -12.21
CA ASN A 262 -18.79 -33.34 -11.84
C ASN A 262 -17.89 -32.16 -11.47
N PRO A 263 -17.37 -32.07 -10.22
CA PRO A 263 -16.46 -30.99 -9.80
C PRO A 263 -15.14 -30.93 -10.59
N ASN A 264 -14.81 -31.97 -11.36
CA ASN A 264 -13.55 -32.09 -12.11
C ASN A 264 -13.70 -31.90 -13.61
N ASP A 265 -14.86 -31.45 -14.09
CA ASP A 265 -15.07 -31.14 -15.50
C ASP A 265 -15.18 -29.62 -15.65
N PRO A 266 -14.15 -28.93 -16.22
CA PRO A 266 -14.23 -27.50 -16.52
C PRO A 266 -15.14 -27.28 -17.74
N SER A 267 -16.28 -27.97 -17.77
CA SER A 267 -17.38 -27.67 -18.65
C SER A 267 -17.79 -26.21 -18.38
N GLU A 268 -18.23 -25.50 -19.42
CA GLU A 268 -18.84 -24.17 -19.27
C GLU A 268 -19.95 -24.14 -18.19
N GLU A 269 -20.53 -25.29 -17.85
CA GLU A 269 -21.51 -25.48 -16.77
C GLU A 269 -20.90 -25.33 -15.35
N LEU A 270 -19.66 -25.76 -15.09
CA LEU A 270 -19.02 -25.64 -13.76
C LEU A 270 -18.48 -24.22 -13.52
N ILE A 271 -17.90 -23.61 -14.56
CA ILE A 271 -17.43 -22.22 -14.54
C ILE A 271 -18.60 -21.25 -14.27
N LYS A 272 -19.82 -21.60 -14.74
CA LYS A 272 -21.05 -20.85 -14.45
C LYS A 272 -21.72 -21.23 -13.13
N ASN A 273 -21.26 -22.27 -12.42
CA ASN A 273 -21.89 -22.73 -11.19
C ASN A 273 -21.22 -22.14 -9.94
N ILE A 274 -21.65 -20.92 -9.61
CA ILE A 274 -21.21 -20.14 -8.46
C ILE A 274 -21.24 -20.94 -7.15
N ALA A 275 -22.27 -21.79 -6.95
CA ALA A 275 -22.45 -22.57 -5.72
C ALA A 275 -21.35 -23.63 -5.48
N ALA A 276 -20.75 -24.16 -6.56
CA ALA A 276 -19.63 -25.08 -6.45
C ALA A 276 -18.37 -24.37 -5.93
N TRP A 277 -18.14 -23.14 -6.40
CA TRP A 277 -17.03 -22.29 -5.95
C TRP A 277 -17.20 -21.80 -4.51
N GLU A 278 -18.43 -21.41 -4.14
CA GLU A 278 -18.77 -21.04 -2.75
C GLU A 278 -18.44 -22.19 -1.80
N MET A 279 -18.81 -23.43 -2.14
CA MET A 279 -18.53 -24.61 -1.32
C MET A 279 -17.03 -24.94 -1.27
N LEU A 280 -16.31 -24.88 -2.40
CA LEU A 280 -14.88 -25.18 -2.47
C LEU A 280 -14.04 -24.21 -1.61
N LEU A 281 -14.42 -22.93 -1.62
CA LEU A 281 -13.71 -21.86 -0.92
C LEU A 281 -14.24 -21.61 0.51
N GLY A 282 -15.26 -22.37 0.93
CA GLY A 282 -15.85 -22.25 2.27
C GLY A 282 -16.66 -20.97 2.49
N ILE A 283 -17.20 -20.36 1.43
CA ILE A 283 -18.07 -19.18 1.51
C ILE A 283 -19.48 -19.66 1.83
N ASP A 284 -20.00 -19.33 3.01
CA ASP A 284 -21.36 -19.67 3.41
C ASP A 284 -22.39 -18.74 2.73
N PRO A 285 -23.26 -19.22 1.83
CA PRO A 285 -24.25 -18.40 1.16
C PRO A 285 -25.35 -17.88 2.10
N LYS A 286 -25.42 -18.36 3.35
CA LYS A 286 -26.31 -17.81 4.39
C LYS A 286 -25.74 -16.56 5.03
N LEU A 287 -24.42 -16.43 5.08
CA LEU A 287 -23.73 -15.28 5.66
C LEU A 287 -23.35 -14.26 4.60
N TYR A 288 -23.01 -14.70 3.39
CA TYR A 288 -22.53 -13.85 2.31
C TYR A 288 -23.47 -13.88 1.10
N MET A 289 -23.52 -12.78 0.35
CA MET A 289 -24.24 -12.69 -0.92
C MET A 289 -23.35 -12.11 -2.01
N VAL A 290 -23.56 -12.56 -3.25
CA VAL A 290 -22.92 -11.97 -4.42
C VAL A 290 -23.50 -10.58 -4.65
N GLU A 291 -22.71 -9.54 -4.46
CA GLU A 291 -23.10 -8.14 -4.71
C GLU A 291 -22.97 -7.79 -6.20
N LYS A 292 -21.92 -8.31 -6.86
CA LYS A 292 -21.65 -8.05 -8.28
C LYS A 292 -20.95 -9.23 -8.93
N SER A 293 -21.47 -9.63 -10.09
CA SER A 293 -20.82 -10.54 -11.02
C SER A 293 -20.45 -9.78 -12.28
N LYS A 294 -19.18 -9.85 -12.69
CA LYS A 294 -18.76 -9.46 -14.05
C LYS A 294 -18.27 -10.72 -14.76
N ASP A 295 -18.91 -11.02 -15.87
CA ASP A 295 -18.53 -12.11 -16.75
C ASP A 295 -18.10 -11.46 -18.07
N ASP A 296 -16.80 -11.49 -18.38
CA ASP A 296 -16.28 -11.14 -19.70
C ASP A 296 -15.76 -12.39 -20.42
N ASP A 297 -15.41 -12.27 -21.71
CA ASP A 297 -15.09 -13.44 -22.55
C ASP A 297 -13.92 -14.28 -21.99
N GLU A 298 -13.09 -13.72 -21.13
CA GLU A 298 -11.92 -14.38 -20.54
C GLU A 298 -12.10 -14.72 -19.05
N ARG A 299 -12.85 -13.92 -18.27
CA ARG A 299 -12.86 -13.99 -16.81
C ARG A 299 -14.24 -13.82 -16.20
N ILE A 300 -14.50 -14.61 -15.16
CA ILE A 300 -15.63 -14.40 -14.25
C ILE A 300 -15.10 -13.82 -12.95
N LYS A 301 -15.64 -12.67 -12.54
CA LYS A 301 -15.33 -12.01 -11.28
C LYS A 301 -16.57 -11.92 -10.41
N LEU A 302 -16.49 -12.50 -9.21
CA LEU A 302 -17.55 -12.51 -8.20
C LEU A 302 -17.10 -11.72 -6.97
N LEU A 303 -17.91 -10.77 -6.53
CA LEU A 303 -17.70 -10.00 -5.30
C LEU A 303 -18.76 -10.38 -4.27
N TYR A 304 -18.32 -10.80 -3.09
CA TYR A 304 -19.20 -11.20 -1.99
C TYR A 304 -19.19 -10.16 -0.88
N LYS A 305 -20.36 -9.90 -0.29
CA LYS A 305 -20.53 -9.10 0.92
C LYS A 305 -21.29 -9.87 1.99
N LEU A 306 -21.01 -9.58 3.25
CA LEU A 306 -21.77 -10.10 4.38
C LEU A 306 -23.21 -9.55 4.33
N LYS A 307 -24.21 -10.39 4.58
CA LYS A 307 -25.64 -10.04 4.48
C LYS A 307 -26.13 -9.06 5.55
N GLU A 308 -25.36 -8.79 6.59
CA GLU A 308 -25.78 -7.98 7.74
C GLU A 308 -25.53 -6.46 7.61
N GLU A 309 -25.14 -5.92 6.46
CA GLU A 309 -25.04 -4.47 6.26
C GLU A 309 -25.89 -4.00 5.07
N VAL A 310 -27.21 -4.03 5.26
CA VAL A 310 -28.15 -3.17 4.50
C VAL A 310 -28.94 -2.33 5.50
N ASP A 311 -28.26 -1.79 6.50
CA ASP A 311 -28.81 -0.65 7.22
C ASP A 311 -28.41 0.63 6.51
N LYS A 312 -29.42 1.48 6.30
CA LYS A 312 -29.36 2.72 5.53
C LYS A 312 -28.20 3.58 6.01
N GLU A 313 -27.09 3.53 5.29
CA GLU A 313 -26.04 4.52 5.49
C GLU A 313 -26.68 5.91 5.31
N PRO A 314 -26.59 6.79 6.34
CA PRO A 314 -27.01 8.16 6.16
C PRO A 314 -26.23 8.74 4.98
N LYS A 315 -26.89 9.56 4.16
CA LYS A 315 -26.20 10.23 3.05
C LYS A 315 -24.99 10.95 3.65
N PRO A 316 -23.76 10.62 3.20
CA PRO A 316 -22.56 11.21 3.79
C PRO A 316 -22.60 12.72 3.60
N GLU A 317 -22.10 13.46 4.59
CA GLU A 317 -21.95 14.91 4.49
C GLU A 317 -21.12 15.26 3.25
N ALA A 318 -21.45 16.36 2.57
CA ALA A 318 -20.91 16.64 1.23
C ALA A 318 -19.37 16.68 1.14
N LEU A 319 -18.71 17.09 2.24
CA LEU A 319 -17.26 17.17 2.36
C LEU A 319 -16.64 15.99 3.12
N SER A 320 -17.42 15.00 3.55
CA SER A 320 -16.86 13.85 4.26
C SER A 320 -15.93 13.04 3.36
N VAL A 321 -15.02 12.27 3.97
CA VAL A 321 -14.15 11.35 3.25
C VAL A 321 -14.98 10.38 2.40
N ASP A 322 -16.08 9.86 2.93
CA ASP A 322 -16.94 8.91 2.21
C ASP A 322 -17.61 9.55 0.98
N ALA A 323 -18.09 10.79 1.10
CA ALA A 323 -18.66 11.53 -0.02
C ALA A 323 -17.61 11.86 -1.09
N TYR A 324 -16.40 12.24 -0.66
CA TYR A 324 -15.25 12.48 -1.55
C TYR A 324 -14.85 11.21 -2.30
N MET A 325 -14.62 10.12 -1.58
CA MET A 325 -14.25 8.81 -2.12
C MET A 325 -15.27 8.29 -3.13
N LYS A 326 -16.57 8.37 -2.79
CA LYS A 326 -17.66 7.97 -3.66
C LYS A 326 -17.75 8.84 -4.93
N ARG A 327 -17.48 10.15 -4.83
CA ARG A 327 -17.47 11.03 -6.01
C ARG A 327 -16.30 10.72 -6.96
N LYS A 328 -15.12 10.47 -6.39
CA LYS A 328 -13.88 10.27 -7.17
C LYS A 328 -13.77 8.89 -7.80
N TRP A 329 -14.09 7.84 -7.06
CA TRP A 329 -13.88 6.47 -7.50
C TRP A 329 -15.18 5.68 -7.67
N GLY A 330 -16.31 6.23 -7.22
CA GLY A 330 -17.64 5.62 -7.41
C GLY A 330 -17.68 4.18 -6.93
N ASP A 331 -18.28 3.31 -7.74
CA ASP A 331 -18.40 1.89 -7.45
C ASP A 331 -17.07 1.11 -7.57
N SER A 332 -15.97 1.75 -7.97
CA SER A 332 -14.66 1.10 -8.05
C SER A 332 -14.12 0.71 -6.67
N LEU A 333 -14.48 1.47 -5.62
CA LEU A 333 -14.08 1.21 -4.24
C LEU A 333 -14.88 0.10 -3.56
N ARG A 334 -16.07 -0.26 -4.07
CA ARG A 334 -16.88 -1.38 -3.52
C ARG A 334 -16.12 -2.72 -3.52
N LYS A 335 -15.10 -2.85 -4.38
CA LYS A 335 -14.19 -4.00 -4.38
C LYS A 335 -13.43 -4.14 -3.06
N LEU A 336 -13.09 -3.04 -2.40
CA LEU A 336 -12.39 -3.03 -1.11
C LEU A 336 -13.32 -3.37 0.06
N GLU A 337 -14.61 -3.12 -0.09
CA GLU A 337 -15.66 -3.48 0.89
C GLU A 337 -16.13 -4.93 0.76
N SER A 338 -15.64 -5.66 -0.26
CA SER A 338 -16.04 -7.05 -0.49
C SER A 338 -15.31 -7.98 0.48
N SER A 339 -16.05 -8.82 1.20
CA SER A 339 -15.47 -9.83 2.10
C SER A 339 -14.68 -10.88 1.33
N PHE A 340 -15.11 -11.20 0.10
CA PHE A 340 -14.37 -12.09 -0.80
C PHE A 340 -14.40 -11.54 -2.23
N ILE A 341 -13.28 -11.73 -2.94
CA ILE A 341 -13.15 -11.50 -4.37
C ILE A 341 -12.72 -12.80 -5.01
N ILE A 342 -13.57 -13.40 -5.85
CA ILE A 342 -13.20 -14.55 -6.67
C ILE A 342 -12.97 -14.04 -8.09
N GLN A 343 -11.88 -14.47 -8.70
CA GLN A 343 -11.62 -14.28 -10.12
C GLN A 343 -11.27 -15.63 -10.73
N ILE A 344 -12.07 -16.05 -11.70
CA ILE A 344 -11.98 -17.33 -12.40
C ILE A 344 -11.58 -17.02 -13.84
N GLU A 345 -10.45 -17.55 -14.29
CA GLU A 345 -10.06 -17.47 -15.70
C GLU A 345 -10.70 -18.63 -16.45
N LYS A 346 -11.53 -18.32 -17.45
CA LYS A 346 -12.29 -19.34 -18.19
C LYS A 346 -11.40 -20.31 -18.96
N SER A 347 -10.19 -19.89 -19.31
CA SER A 347 -9.21 -20.71 -20.03
C SER A 347 -8.54 -21.77 -19.17
N THR A 348 -8.49 -21.57 -17.84
CA THR A 348 -7.76 -22.44 -16.92
C THR A 348 -8.63 -23.11 -15.87
N GLY A 349 -9.87 -22.61 -15.66
CA GLY A 349 -10.87 -23.21 -14.79
C GLY A 349 -10.58 -22.94 -13.32
#